data_AF-A0A9P5PA43-F1
#
_entry.id   AF-A0A9P5PA43-F1
#
_cell.length_a   1.000
_cell.length_b   1.000
_cell.length_c   1.000
_cell.angle_alpha   90.00
_cell.angle_beta   90.00
_cell.angle_gamma   90.00
#
_symmetry.space_group_name_H-M   'P 1'
#
loop_
_entity.id
_entity.type
_entity.pdbx_description
1 polymer ?
#
loop_
_entity_poly.entity_id
_entity_poly.type
_entity_poly.pdbx_seq_one_letter_code
_entity_poly.pdbx_strand_id
1 'polypeptide(L)'
;MEATGDITASAEVSRVDVEGIEFDSRVQGGILSDGLGGFISALFTVAPLSVFAQNNGVIAITCCANRVAGRWCCAFLILFGVLGKISGVFLAILNPIIGAVTTFLFASVAVSGVRVLALMKF
;
A
#
# COMPACT_ATOMS: atom_id res chain seq x y z
N MET A 1 -9.85 -9.03 0.59
CA MET A 1 -8.87 -10.14 0.47
C MET A 1 -7.47 -9.63 0.16
N GLU A 2 -7.32 -8.47 -0.51
CA GLU A 2 -6.04 -7.80 -0.73
C GLU A 2 -5.31 -7.42 0.56
N ALA A 3 -5.97 -6.69 1.48
CA ALA A 3 -5.37 -6.29 2.76
C ALA A 3 -4.79 -7.47 3.57
N THR A 4 -5.49 -8.61 3.59
CA THR A 4 -4.98 -9.84 4.24
C THR A 4 -3.68 -10.31 3.58
N GLY A 5 -3.65 -10.43 2.26
CA GLY A 5 -2.45 -10.86 1.52
C GLY A 5 -1.27 -9.90 1.69
N ASP A 6 -1.54 -8.60 1.69
CA ASP A 6 -0.50 -7.58 1.86
C ASP A 6 0.06 -7.54 3.29
N ILE A 7 -0.78 -7.77 4.31
CA ILE A 7 -0.33 -7.89 5.71
C ILE A 7 0.50 -9.16 5.89
N THR A 8 0.11 -10.29 5.28
CA THR A 8 0.92 -11.52 5.28
C THR A 8 2.27 -11.30 4.61
N ALA A 9 2.28 -10.68 3.42
CA ALA A 9 3.51 -10.38 2.70
C ALA A 9 4.40 -9.39 3.48
N SER A 10 3.80 -8.40 4.15
CA SER A 10 4.52 -7.47 5.05
C SER A 10 5.17 -8.24 6.20
N ALA A 11 4.46 -9.21 6.78
CA ALA A 11 4.95 -10.03 7.89
C ALA A 11 6.14 -10.91 7.47
N GLU A 12 6.04 -11.57 6.31
CA GLU A 12 7.10 -12.38 5.72
C GLU A 12 8.36 -11.55 5.45
N VAL A 13 8.21 -10.40 4.79
CA VAL A 13 9.33 -9.49 4.46
C VAL A 13 9.94 -8.86 5.72
N SER A 14 9.13 -8.63 6.75
CA SER A 14 9.59 -8.09 8.05
C SER A 14 10.16 -9.16 8.98
N ARG A 15 10.16 -10.44 8.57
CA ARG A 15 10.65 -11.59 9.36
C ARG A 15 9.93 -11.74 10.71
N VAL A 16 8.63 -11.48 10.72
CA VAL A 16 7.76 -11.72 11.87
C VAL A 16 6.85 -12.91 11.61
N ASP A 17 6.32 -13.50 12.67
CA ASP A 17 5.49 -14.70 12.56
C ASP A 17 4.27 -14.48 11.65
N VAL A 18 4.06 -15.43 10.75
CA VAL A 18 2.96 -15.49 9.77
C VAL A 18 1.84 -16.47 10.17
N GLU A 19 1.99 -17.09 11.34
CA GLU A 19 1.02 -18.02 11.92
C GLU A 19 0.83 -17.71 13.42
N GLY A 20 -0.35 -18.01 13.94
CA GLY A 20 -0.68 -17.87 15.37
C GLY A 20 -1.56 -16.67 15.71
N ILE A 21 -1.94 -16.58 16.98
CA ILE A 21 -2.94 -15.61 17.46
C ILE A 21 -2.49 -14.16 17.32
N GLU A 22 -1.19 -13.88 17.42
CA GLU A 22 -0.66 -12.54 17.18
C GLU A 22 -0.79 -12.14 15.71
N PHE A 23 -0.56 -13.06 14.78
CA PHE A 23 -0.72 -12.81 13.36
C PHE A 23 -2.19 -12.55 13.02
N ASP A 24 -3.11 -13.38 13.51
CA ASP A 24 -4.55 -13.19 13.32
C ASP A 24 -5.02 -11.84 13.88
N SER A 25 -4.52 -11.44 15.05
CA SER A 25 -4.81 -10.12 15.63
C SER A 25 -4.30 -8.97 14.76
N ARG A 26 -3.10 -9.10 14.16
CA ARG A 26 -2.56 -8.10 13.21
C ARG A 26 -3.39 -8.02 11.94
N VAL A 27 -3.83 -9.15 11.40
CA VAL A 27 -4.70 -9.21 10.23
C VAL A 27 -6.05 -8.56 10.54
N GLN A 28 -6.70 -8.90 11.65
CA GLN A 28 -7.96 -8.29 12.07
C GLN A 28 -7.82 -6.79 12.30
N GLY A 29 -6.77 -6.35 13.01
CA GLY A 29 -6.49 -4.94 13.24
C GLY A 29 -6.19 -4.17 11.95
N GLY A 30 -5.48 -4.78 11.00
CA GLY A 30 -5.19 -4.20 9.71
C GLY A 30 -6.44 -4.04 8.85
N ILE A 31 -7.30 -5.06 8.79
CA ILE A 31 -8.59 -5.00 8.08
C ILE A 31 -9.52 -3.95 8.70
N LEU A 32 -9.56 -3.87 10.03
CA LEU A 32 -10.35 -2.84 10.72
C LEU A 32 -9.83 -1.43 10.42
N SER A 33 -8.51 -1.23 10.42
CA SER A 33 -7.89 0.05 10.07
C SER A 33 -8.16 0.42 8.61
N ASP A 34 -8.17 -0.54 7.70
CA ASP A 34 -8.47 -0.35 6.28
C ASP A 34 -9.92 0.13 6.09
N GLY A 35 -10.87 -0.55 6.72
CA GLY A 35 -12.29 -0.17 6.67
C GLY A 35 -12.58 1.19 7.32
N LEU A 36 -11.99 1.47 8.49
CA LEU A 36 -12.12 2.78 9.15
C LEU A 36 -11.44 3.89 8.33
N GLY A 37 -10.28 3.61 7.77
CA GLY A 37 -9.57 4.52 6.88
C GLY A 37 -10.42 4.88 5.66
N GLY A 38 -10.97 3.88 4.97
CA GLY A 38 -11.88 4.07 3.85
C GLY A 38 -13.13 4.88 4.21
N PHE A 39 -13.73 4.63 5.37
CA PHE A 39 -14.88 5.41 5.86
C PHE A 39 -14.53 6.88 6.09
N ILE A 40 -13.40 7.16 6.76
CA ILE A 40 -12.92 8.52 6.99
C ILE A 40 -12.60 9.20 5.65
N SER A 41 -11.90 8.51 4.74
CA SER A 41 -11.59 9.03 3.40
C SER A 41 -12.84 9.44 2.63
N ALA A 42 -13.92 8.64 2.70
CA ALA A 42 -15.19 8.97 2.06
C ALA A 42 -15.81 10.26 2.62
N LEU A 43 -15.69 10.52 3.93
CA LEU A 43 -16.13 11.79 4.53
C LEU A 43 -15.33 13.00 4.01
N PHE A 44 -14.07 12.80 3.63
CA PHE A 44 -13.21 13.83 3.05
C PHE A 44 -13.21 13.86 1.51
N THR A 45 -14.24 13.28 0.86
CA THR A 45 -14.40 13.24 -0.61
C THR A 45 -13.29 12.48 -1.35
N VAL A 46 -12.61 11.55 -0.67
CA VAL A 46 -11.58 10.67 -1.24
C VAL A 46 -12.17 9.28 -1.46
N ALA A 47 -11.79 8.64 -2.57
CA ALA A 47 -12.20 7.26 -2.85
C ALA A 47 -11.72 6.29 -1.74
N PRO A 48 -12.39 5.15 -1.55
CA PRO A 48 -11.96 4.15 -0.57
C PRO A 48 -10.50 3.75 -0.79
N LEU A 49 -9.70 3.81 0.27
CA LEU A 49 -8.28 3.45 0.27
C LEU A 49 -8.13 2.01 0.76
N SER A 50 -7.10 1.32 0.26
CA SER A 50 -6.70 -0.04 0.65
C SER A 50 -5.23 -0.05 1.07
N VAL A 51 -4.79 -1.08 1.78
CA VAL A 51 -3.37 -1.35 2.09
C VAL A 51 -2.56 -1.40 0.79
N PHE A 52 -1.38 -0.77 0.82
CA PHE A 52 -0.56 -0.59 -0.38
C PHE A 52 0.58 -1.61 -0.45
N ALA A 53 0.44 -2.62 -1.31
CA ALA A 53 1.38 -3.72 -1.52
C ALA A 53 2.83 -3.28 -1.87
N GLN A 54 2.99 -2.11 -2.49
CA GLN A 54 4.30 -1.63 -2.98
C GLN A 54 5.31 -1.38 -1.85
N ASN A 55 4.84 -1.12 -0.63
CA ASN A 55 5.73 -0.89 0.51
C ASN A 55 6.58 -2.14 0.82
N ASN A 56 6.03 -3.34 0.58
CA ASN A 56 6.72 -4.61 0.84
C ASN A 56 7.99 -4.76 0.00
N GLY A 57 7.97 -4.26 -1.24
CA GLY A 57 9.15 -4.24 -2.11
C GLY A 57 10.26 -3.35 -1.56
N VAL A 58 9.91 -2.20 -0.97
CA VAL A 58 10.88 -1.27 -0.36
C VAL A 58 11.48 -1.87 0.91
N ILE A 59 10.67 -2.50 1.76
CA ILE A 59 11.16 -3.15 2.98
C ILE A 59 12.10 -4.32 2.62
N ALA A 60 11.78 -5.10 1.58
CA ALA A 60 12.60 -6.23 1.14
C ALA A 60 14.01 -5.82 0.69
N ILE A 61 14.14 -4.65 0.03
CA ILE A 61 15.45 -4.14 -0.45
C ILE A 61 16.19 -3.33 0.62
N THR A 62 15.48 -2.63 1.50
CA THR A 62 16.10 -1.78 2.54
C THR A 62 16.36 -2.52 3.85
N CYS A 63 15.79 -3.71 4.03
CA CYS A 63 15.81 -4.49 5.27
C CYS A 63 15.33 -3.68 6.50
N CYS A 64 14.48 -2.68 6.30
CA CYS A 64 14.02 -1.78 7.35
C CYS A 64 12.48 -1.79 7.46
N ALA A 65 11.95 -2.55 8.42
CA ALA A 65 10.53 -2.63 8.74
C ALA A 65 10.13 -1.72 9.92
N ASN A 66 10.86 -0.63 10.15
CA ASN A 66 10.65 0.22 11.33
C ASN A 66 9.39 1.07 11.21
N ARG A 67 8.52 1.04 12.23
CA ARG A 67 7.29 1.86 12.33
C ARG A 67 7.56 3.35 12.23
N VAL A 68 8.75 3.81 12.66
CA VAL A 68 9.16 5.22 12.58
C VAL A 68 9.31 5.69 11.13
N ALA A 69 9.78 4.83 10.23
CA ALA A 69 9.87 5.16 8.80
C ALA A 69 8.49 5.42 8.20
N GLY A 70 7.50 4.59 8.57
CA GLY A 70 6.10 4.80 8.19
C GLY A 70 5.52 6.11 8.73
N ARG A 71 5.80 6.47 9.99
CA ARG A 71 5.35 7.75 10.57
C ARG A 71 5.92 8.96 9.85
N TRP A 72 7.21 8.92 9.49
CA TRP A 72 7.83 9.98 8.68
C TRP A 72 7.22 10.06 7.28
N CYS A 73 6.94 8.92 6.64
CA CYS A 73 6.22 8.88 5.36
C CYS A 73 4.87 9.61 5.46
N CYS A 74 4.05 9.30 6.47
CA CYS A 74 2.77 9.99 6.69
C CYS A 74 2.95 11.49 6.91
N ALA A 75 3.95 11.91 7.68
CA ALA A 75 4.24 13.33 7.90
C ALA A 75 4.59 14.06 6.60
N PHE A 76 5.41 13.45 5.74
CA PHE A 76 5.72 14.01 4.41
C PHE A 76 4.50 14.07 3.50
N LEU A 77 3.65 13.04 3.49
CA LEU A 77 2.43 13.05 2.69
C LEU A 77 1.47 14.17 3.11
N ILE A 78 1.28 14.37 4.42
CA ILE A 78 0.46 15.48 4.93
C ILE A 78 1.11 16.82 4.54
N LEU A 79 2.42 16.97 4.72
CA LEU A 79 3.14 18.18 4.35
C LEU A 79 2.98 18.50 2.86
N PHE A 80 3.15 17.51 1.99
CA PHE A 80 3.01 17.68 0.54
C PHE A 80 1.56 17.94 0.11
N GLY A 81 0.57 17.40 0.84
CA GLY A 81 -0.84 17.68 0.62
C GLY A 81 -1.22 19.11 1.00
N VAL A 82 -0.65 19.66 2.08
CA VAL A 82 -0.92 21.04 2.53
C VAL A 82 -0.21 22.07 1.63
N LEU A 83 0.97 21.74 1.11
CA LEU A 83 1.73 22.63 0.22
C LEU A 83 1.18 22.58 -1.22
N GLY A 84 0.14 23.38 -1.51
CA GLY A 84 -0.51 23.42 -2.84
C GLY A 84 0.40 23.71 -4.03
N LYS A 85 1.60 24.27 -3.82
CA LYS A 85 2.62 24.40 -4.89
C LYS A 85 3.10 23.05 -5.41
N ILE A 86 3.20 22.05 -4.55
CA ILE A 86 3.59 20.68 -4.92
C ILE A 86 2.47 20.05 -5.75
N SER A 87 1.21 20.26 -5.36
CA SER A 87 0.06 19.85 -6.17
C SER A 87 0.10 20.47 -7.58
N GLY A 88 0.48 21.74 -7.70
CA GLY A 88 0.67 22.41 -8.99
C GLY A 88 1.72 21.76 -9.89
N VAL A 89 2.79 21.19 -9.32
CA VAL A 89 3.80 20.43 -10.08
C VAL A 89 3.20 19.13 -10.62
N PHE A 90 2.38 18.42 -9.83
CA PHE A 90 1.69 17.23 -10.30
C PHE A 90 0.69 17.52 -11.44
N LEU A 91 0.01 18.66 -11.40
CA LEU A 91 -0.86 19.10 -12.50
C LEU A 91 -0.09 19.48 -13.76
N ALA A 92 1.19 19.87 -13.64
CA ALA A 92 2.05 20.22 -14.76
C ALA A 92 2.67 18.98 -15.45
N ILE A 93 2.47 17.77 -14.92
CA ILE A 93 2.97 16.53 -15.52
C ILE A 93 2.25 16.30 -16.86
N LEU A 94 3.04 16.00 -17.89
CA LEU A 94 2.53 15.79 -19.25
C LEU A 94 1.71 14.48 -19.35
N ASN A 95 0.58 14.52 -20.06
CA ASN A 95 -0.33 13.38 -20.22
C ASN A 95 0.36 12.07 -20.68
N PRO A 96 1.27 12.09 -21.69
CA PRO A 96 2.11 10.95 -22.03
C PRO A 96 2.82 10.26 -20.86
N ILE A 97 3.30 11.02 -19.87
CA ILE A 97 4.00 10.48 -18.69
C ILE A 97 2.98 9.80 -17.76
N ILE A 98 1.85 10.46 -17.51
CA ILE A 98 0.76 9.89 -16.71
C ILE A 98 0.26 8.58 -17.35
N GLY A 99 0.13 8.57 -18.68
CA GLY A 99 -0.23 7.37 -19.46
C GLY A 99 0.76 6.23 -19.23
N ALA A 100 2.06 6.49 -19.37
CA ALA A 100 3.10 5.48 -19.15
C ALA A 100 3.10 4.92 -17.73
N VAL A 101 3.01 5.79 -16.71
CA VAL A 101 2.93 5.37 -15.30
C VAL A 101 1.68 4.53 -15.05
N THR A 102 0.53 4.94 -15.59
CA THR A 102 -0.74 4.22 -15.44
C THR A 102 -0.69 2.85 -16.11
N THR A 103 -0.14 2.75 -17.33
CA THR A 103 0.06 1.47 -18.02
C THR A 103 0.98 0.54 -17.21
N PHE A 104 2.05 1.07 -16.62
CA PHE A 104 2.94 0.30 -15.75
C PHE A 104 2.20 -0.21 -14.50
N LEU A 105 1.37 0.61 -13.86
CA LEU A 105 0.57 0.20 -12.70
C LEU A 105 -0.40 -0.93 -13.06
N PHE A 106 -1.14 -0.81 -14.17
CA PHE A 106 -2.03 -1.88 -14.63
C PHE A 106 -1.29 -3.17 -14.99
N ALA A 107 -0.13 -3.07 -15.64
CA ALA A 107 0.72 -4.23 -15.92
C ALA A 107 1.20 -4.91 -14.63
N SER A 108 1.61 -4.13 -13.63
CA SER A 108 2.04 -4.65 -12.32
C SER A 108 0.91 -5.38 -11.60
N VAL A 109 -0.32 -4.83 -11.62
CA VAL A 109 -1.50 -5.49 -11.06
C VAL A 109 -1.78 -6.81 -11.78
N ALA A 110 -1.71 -6.83 -13.11
CA ALA A 110 -1.90 -8.05 -13.90
C ALA A 110 -0.86 -9.13 -13.54
N VAL A 111 0.42 -8.76 -13.43
CA VAL A 111 1.50 -9.68 -13.02
C VAL A 111 1.28 -10.20 -11.60
N SER A 112 0.87 -9.34 -10.67
CA SER A 112 0.51 -9.76 -9.30
C SER A 112 -0.61 -10.80 -9.31
N GLY A 113 -1.65 -10.58 -10.12
CA GLY A 113 -2.75 -11.54 -10.29
C GLY A 113 -2.29 -12.89 -10.85
N VAL A 114 -1.43 -12.89 -11.88
CA VAL A 114 -0.84 -14.13 -12.43
C VAL A 114 -0.03 -14.89 -11.38
N ARG A 115 0.74 -14.17 -10.55
CA ARG A 115 1.51 -14.78 -9.46
C ARG A 115 0.61 -15.46 -8.43
N VAL A 116 -0.51 -14.83 -8.06
CA VAL A 116 -1.49 -15.43 -7.13
C VAL A 116 -2.09 -16.72 -7.73
N LEU A 117 -2.43 -16.72 -9.01
CA LEU A 117 -2.94 -17.91 -9.69
C LEU A 117 -1.91 -19.06 -9.69
N ALA A 118 -0.62 -18.75 -9.87
CA ALA A 118 0.46 -19.74 -9.88
C ALA A 118 0.70 -20.41 -8.51
N LEU A 119 0.20 -19.83 -7.41
CA LEU A 119 0.28 -20.43 -6.08
C LEU A 119 -0.80 -21.50 -5.85
N MET A 120 -1.85 -21.55 -6.68
CA MET A 120 -2.87 -22.60 -6.57
C MET A 120 -2.35 -23.91 -7.18
N LYS A 121 -2.09 -24.89 -6.32
CA LYS A 121 -1.89 -26.28 -6.73
C LYS A 121 -3.25 -26.90 -7.05
N PHE A 122 -3.46 -27.25 -8.33
CA PHE A 122 -4.50 -28.20 -8.73
C PHE A 122 -4.07 -29.62 -8.39
#